data_AF-A0AAV4WI05-F1
#
_entry.id   AF-A0AAV4WI05-F1
#
_cell.length_a   1.000
_cell.length_b   1.000
_cell.length_c   1.000
_cell.angle_alpha   90.00
_cell.angle_beta   90.00
_cell.angle_gamma   90.00
#
_symmetry.space_group_name_H-M   'P 1'
#
loop_
_entity.id
_entity.type
_entity.pdbx_description
1 polymer ?
#
loop_
_entity_poly.entity_id
_entity_poly.type
_entity_poly.pdbx_seq_one_letter_code
_entity_poly.pdbx_strand_id
1 'polypeptide(L)'
;MFLDGFNFVLYLFPACQQVNSGVSAIFGPQNPLLGGHVQSLCDALDIPHIEARLDVESEVKEFSINLHPSPWLLGKAVRDLTKYLNWTKVAIIYEEDAGESYSPPLILKSNALLK
;
A
#
# COMPACT_ATOMS: atom_id res chain seq x y z
N MET A 1 9.57 19.17 4.01
CA MET A 1 10.36 19.96 4.99
C MET A 1 10.32 19.20 6.31
N PHE A 2 11.45 18.58 6.67
CA PHE A 2 11.79 17.98 7.96
C PHE A 2 10.71 17.21 8.73
N LEU A 3 10.45 15.96 8.33
CA LEU A 3 10.08 14.91 9.27
C LEU A 3 10.95 13.67 8.95
N ASP A 4 11.57 13.12 10.00
CA ASP A 4 11.99 11.71 10.14
C ASP A 4 13.44 11.25 9.83
N GLY A 5 14.44 12.06 10.16
CA GLY A 5 15.84 11.60 10.19
C GLY A 5 16.12 10.39 11.11
N PHE A 6 15.24 10.10 12.07
CA PHE A 6 15.36 8.96 13.00
C PHE A 6 14.84 7.62 12.42
N ASN A 7 13.83 7.64 11.53
CA ASN A 7 13.32 6.42 10.88
C ASN A 7 14.18 5.98 9.69
N PHE A 8 14.87 6.93 9.04
CA PHE A 8 15.76 6.69 7.91
C PHE A 8 16.86 5.66 8.21
N VAL A 9 17.54 5.79 9.36
CA VAL A 9 18.69 4.94 9.70
C VAL A 9 18.26 3.52 10.11
N LEU A 10 17.09 3.36 10.73
CA LEU A 10 16.66 2.08 11.30
C LEU A 10 16.36 1.01 10.25
N TYR A 11 15.88 1.38 9.05
CA TYR A 11 15.48 0.42 8.01
C TYR A 11 16.35 0.43 6.75
N LEU A 12 16.97 1.56 6.39
CA LEU A 12 17.90 1.59 5.26
C LEU A 12 19.16 0.77 5.57
N PHE A 13 19.63 0.76 6.82
CA PHE A 13 20.81 0.00 7.22
C PHE A 13 20.63 -1.52 7.01
N PRO A 14 19.53 -2.17 7.46
CA PRO A 14 19.22 -3.56 7.11
C PRO A 14 19.12 -3.82 5.61
N ALA A 15 18.52 -2.91 4.83
CA ALA A 15 18.43 -3.07 3.38
C ALA A 15 19.82 -3.06 2.73
N CYS A 16 20.68 -2.10 3.08
CA CYS A 16 22.06 -2.05 2.61
C CYS A 16 22.89 -3.27 3.03
N GLN A 17 22.64 -3.83 4.23
CA GLN A 17 23.30 -5.08 4.65
C GLN A 17 22.90 -6.26 3.76
N GLN A 18 21.62 -6.37 3.41
CA GLN A 18 21.14 -7.39 2.47
C GLN A 18 21.78 -7.21 1.10
N VAL A 19 21.83 -5.99 0.57
CA VAL A 19 22.54 -5.66 -0.68
C VAL A 19 23.99 -6.12 -0.61
N ASN A 20 24.72 -5.77 0.45
CA ASN A 20 26.13 -6.13 0.62
C ASN A 20 26.34 -7.65 0.73
N SER A 21 25.33 -8.40 1.17
CA SER A 21 25.36 -9.87 1.21
C SER A 21 25.10 -10.54 -0.15
N GLY A 22 24.71 -9.78 -1.18
CA GLY A 22 24.50 -10.29 -2.55
C GLY A 22 23.11 -10.89 -2.78
N VAL A 23 22.05 -10.21 -2.33
CA VAL A 23 20.66 -10.65 -2.60
C VAL A 23 20.25 -10.47 -4.06
N SER A 24 19.36 -11.34 -4.54
CA SER A 24 18.77 -11.23 -5.88
C SER A 24 17.51 -10.38 -5.95
N ALA A 25 16.89 -10.08 -4.81
CA ALA A 25 15.71 -9.23 -4.66
C ALA A 25 15.54 -8.80 -3.20
N ILE A 26 14.77 -7.72 -2.98
CA ILE A 26 14.44 -7.20 -1.65
C ILE A 26 12.91 -7.19 -1.47
N PHE A 27 12.44 -7.71 -0.35
CA PHE A 27 11.04 -7.56 0.06
C PHE A 27 10.86 -6.25 0.83
N GLY A 28 9.97 -5.40 0.33
CA GLY A 28 9.69 -4.09 0.87
C GLY A 28 8.95 -4.12 2.21
N PRO A 29 9.13 -3.08 3.05
CA PRO A 29 8.40 -2.94 4.30
C PRO A 29 6.92 -2.63 4.06
N GLN A 30 6.09 -2.83 5.08
CA GLN A 30 4.65 -2.50 5.02
C GLN A 30 4.38 -0.99 5.11
N ASN A 31 5.25 -0.24 5.78
CA ASN A 31 5.09 1.20 5.95
C ASN A 31 5.37 1.92 4.62
N PRO A 32 4.43 2.73 4.09
CA PRO A 32 4.60 3.40 2.80
C PRO A 32 5.79 4.35 2.71
N LEU A 33 6.06 5.11 3.79
CA LEU A 33 7.17 6.06 3.84
C LEU A 33 8.50 5.31 3.75
N LEU A 34 8.63 4.19 4.48
CA LEU A 34 9.81 3.35 4.41
C LEU A 34 9.91 2.63 3.07
N GLY A 35 8.79 2.22 2.51
CA GLY A 35 8.70 1.58 1.19
C GLY A 35 9.29 2.46 0.10
N GLY A 36 8.97 3.76 0.09
CA GLY A 36 9.55 4.71 -0.87
C GLY A 36 11.08 4.83 -0.77
N HIS A 37 11.65 4.74 0.43
CA HIS A 37 13.10 4.76 0.61
C HIS A 37 13.78 3.47 0.11
N VAL A 38 13.22 2.30 0.43
CA VAL A 38 13.74 1.01 -0.06
C VAL A 38 13.60 0.91 -1.57
N GLN A 39 12.50 1.39 -2.12
CA GLN A 39 12.30 1.49 -3.57
C GLN A 39 13.41 2.33 -4.20
N SER A 40 13.66 3.55 -3.71
CA SER A 40 14.72 4.42 -4.25
C SER A 40 16.11 3.76 -4.23
N LEU A 41 16.42 2.97 -3.19
CA LEU A 41 17.66 2.19 -3.12
C LEU A 41 17.70 1.09 -4.19
N CYS A 42 16.61 0.35 -4.35
CA CYS A 42 16.50 -0.75 -5.29
C CYS A 42 16.58 -0.25 -6.74
N ASP A 43 15.89 0.85 -7.04
CA ASP A 43 15.91 1.52 -8.35
C ASP A 43 17.33 2.00 -8.69
N ALA A 44 18.07 2.54 -7.72
CA ALA A 44 19.45 3.02 -7.94
C ALA A 44 20.48 1.90 -8.13
N LEU A 45 20.16 0.67 -7.71
CA LEU A 45 21.07 -0.48 -7.75
C LEU A 45 20.62 -1.57 -8.73
N ASP A 46 19.55 -1.32 -9.50
CA ASP A 46 18.91 -2.29 -10.39
C ASP A 46 18.55 -3.62 -9.69
N ILE A 47 18.15 -3.54 -8.41
CA ILE A 47 17.76 -4.71 -7.60
C ILE A 47 16.23 -4.84 -7.61
N PRO A 48 15.66 -6.00 -7.94
CA PRO A 48 14.22 -6.21 -7.87
C PRO A 48 13.65 -5.98 -6.46
N HIS A 49 12.64 -5.12 -6.36
CA HIS A 49 11.91 -4.80 -5.14
C HIS A 49 10.49 -5.39 -5.21
N ILE A 50 10.07 -6.11 -4.16
CA ILE A 50 8.77 -6.75 -4.09
C ILE A 50 7.98 -6.17 -2.93
N GLU A 51 6.84 -5.58 -3.23
CA GLU A 51 5.96 -4.95 -2.25
C GLU A 51 4.68 -5.76 -2.07
N ALA A 52 4.12 -5.73 -0.87
CA ALA A 52 2.82 -6.32 -0.56
C ALA A 52 2.05 -5.38 0.36
N ARG A 53 2.08 -4.08 0.02
CA ARG A 53 1.44 -3.02 0.78
C ARG A 53 0.49 -2.25 -0.10
N LEU A 54 -0.46 -1.61 0.53
CA LEU A 54 -1.36 -0.73 -0.17
C LEU A 54 -0.57 0.50 -0.66
N ASP A 55 -0.64 0.76 -1.97
CA ASP A 55 0.05 1.86 -2.62
C ASP A 55 -0.97 2.71 -3.38
N VAL A 56 -1.00 3.99 -3.04
CA VAL A 56 -1.95 4.98 -3.58
C VAL A 56 -1.35 5.71 -4.77
N GLU A 57 -0.02 5.69 -4.88
CA GLU A 57 0.70 6.30 -5.98
C GLU A 57 0.44 5.53 -7.27
N SER A 58 -0.09 6.22 -8.27
CA SER A 58 -0.34 5.66 -9.61
C SER A 58 0.90 5.64 -10.50
N GLU A 59 2.06 6.02 -9.96
CA GLU A 59 3.30 6.09 -10.72
C GLU A 59 3.85 4.69 -10.99
N VAL A 60 4.31 4.46 -12.21
CA VAL A 60 5.00 3.22 -12.57
C VAL A 60 6.37 3.25 -11.91
N LYS A 61 6.64 2.26 -11.06
CA LYS A 61 7.90 2.12 -10.34
C LYS A 61 8.78 1.15 -11.13
N GLU A 62 9.90 1.65 -11.66
CA GLU A 62 10.92 0.78 -12.27
C GLU A 62 11.51 -0.14 -11.18
N PHE A 63 11.95 -1.34 -11.53
CA PHE A 63 12.48 -2.34 -10.59
C PHE A 63 11.61 -2.73 -9.38
N SER A 64 10.37 -2.22 -9.25
CA SER A 64 9.44 -2.59 -8.18
C SER A 64 8.18 -3.25 -8.71
N ILE A 65 7.70 -4.27 -8.00
CA ILE A 65 6.38 -4.86 -8.23
C ILE A 65 5.59 -4.93 -6.93
N ASN A 66 4.36 -4.41 -6.95
CA ASN A 66 3.45 -4.49 -5.83
C ASN A 66 2.41 -5.60 -6.05
N LEU A 67 2.44 -6.61 -5.17
CA LEU A 67 1.54 -7.76 -5.16
C LEU A 67 0.27 -7.50 -4.35
N HIS A 68 0.14 -6.34 -3.73
CA HIS A 68 -1.10 -5.96 -3.05
C HIS A 68 -2.25 -5.91 -4.04
N PRO A 69 -3.41 -6.53 -3.72
CA PRO A 69 -4.56 -6.50 -4.62
C PRO A 69 -4.98 -5.07 -4.96
N SER A 70 -5.37 -4.85 -6.22
CA SER A 70 -5.88 -3.55 -6.65
C SER A 70 -7.06 -3.12 -5.75
N PRO A 71 -7.07 -1.88 -5.20
CA PRO A 71 -8.19 -1.37 -4.41
C PRO A 71 -9.52 -1.43 -5.16
N TRP A 72 -9.47 -1.25 -6.48
CA TRP A 72 -10.65 -1.37 -7.34
C TRP A 72 -11.21 -2.80 -7.37
N LEU A 73 -10.34 -3.82 -7.46
CA LEU A 73 -10.75 -5.22 -7.43
C LEU A 73 -11.34 -5.59 -6.07
N LEU A 74 -10.76 -5.10 -4.97
CA LEU A 74 -11.30 -5.30 -3.63
C LEU A 74 -12.70 -4.68 -3.49
N GLY A 75 -12.88 -3.43 -3.90
CA GLY A 75 -14.20 -2.76 -3.89
C GLY A 75 -15.23 -3.48 -4.76
N LYS A 76 -14.81 -4.00 -5.92
CA LYS A 76 -15.66 -4.84 -6.78
C LYS A 76 -16.07 -6.14 -6.08
N ALA A 77 -15.12 -6.85 -5.44
CA ALA A 77 -15.41 -8.09 -4.73
C ALA A 77 -16.42 -7.88 -3.59
N VAL A 78 -16.25 -6.81 -2.80
CA VAL A 78 -17.21 -6.45 -1.73
C VAL A 78 -18.60 -6.19 -2.31
N ARG A 79 -18.71 -5.41 -3.39
CA ARG A 79 -20.00 -5.15 -4.04
C ARG A 79 -20.63 -6.42 -4.62
N ASP A 80 -19.83 -7.30 -5.22
CA ASP A 80 -20.34 -8.54 -5.80
C ASP A 80 -20.85 -9.48 -4.69
N LEU A 81 -20.20 -9.49 -3.51
CA LEU A 81 -20.67 -10.18 -2.31
C LEU A 81 -22.00 -9.60 -1.79
N THR A 82 -22.14 -8.28 -1.68
CA THR A 82 -23.40 -7.68 -1.19
C THR A 82 -24.59 -7.98 -2.10
N LYS A 83 -24.35 -8.02 -3.42
CA LYS A 83 -25.35 -8.44 -4.41
C LYS A 83 -25.70 -9.92 -4.27
N TYR A 84 -24.70 -10.79 -4.17
CA TYR A 84 -24.91 -12.24 -4.01
C TYR A 84 -25.75 -12.56 -2.77
N LEU A 85 -25.53 -11.83 -1.67
CA LEU A 85 -26.26 -12.01 -0.41
C LEU A 85 -27.61 -11.26 -0.36
N ASN A 86 -28.01 -10.57 -1.43
CA ASN A 86 -29.23 -9.74 -1.49
C ASN A 86 -29.37 -8.74 -0.33
N TRP A 87 -28.27 -8.09 0.06
CA TRP A 87 -28.32 -7.07 1.11
C TRP A 87 -29.07 -5.83 0.62
N THR A 88 -30.08 -5.41 1.39
CA THR A 88 -30.89 -4.21 1.09
C THR A 88 -30.43 -2.97 1.86
N LYS A 89 -29.65 -3.16 2.93
CA LYS A 89 -29.07 -2.10 3.76
C LYS A 89 -27.63 -2.49 4.11
N VAL A 90 -26.71 -1.54 4.00
CA VAL A 90 -25.29 -1.74 4.28
C VAL A 90 -24.79 -0.52 5.05
N ALA A 91 -23.96 -0.75 6.06
CA ALA A 91 -23.17 0.29 6.73
C ALA A 91 -21.70 -0.04 6.54
N ILE A 92 -20.90 0.97 6.21
CA ILE A 92 -19.45 0.84 6.07
C ILE A 92 -18.85 1.53 7.29
N ILE A 93 -18.01 0.79 8.00
CA ILE A 93 -17.23 1.31 9.11
C ILE A 93 -15.77 1.23 8.66
N TYR A 94 -15.07 2.36 8.71
CA TYR A 94 -13.67 2.46 8.30
C TYR A 94 -12.89 3.25 9.37
N GLU A 95 -11.57 3.06 9.36
CA GLU A 95 -10.64 3.79 10.23
C GLU A 95 -10.03 4.96 9.44
N GLU A 96 -9.94 6.14 10.06
CA GLU A 96 -9.46 7.38 9.40
C GLU A 96 -7.97 7.36 9.06
N ASP A 97 -7.17 6.54 9.75
CA ASP A 97 -5.72 6.46 9.52
C ASP A 97 -5.34 5.79 8.19
N ALA A 98 -6.30 5.14 7.54
CA ALA A 98 -6.23 4.82 6.13
C ALA A 98 -6.60 6.10 5.36
N GLY A 99 -5.58 6.89 5.00
CA GLY A 99 -5.70 8.18 4.29
C GLY A 99 -6.80 8.29 3.23
N GLU A 100 -7.36 9.49 3.11
CA GLU A 100 -8.54 9.90 2.30
C GLU A 100 -8.62 9.32 0.87
N SER A 101 -7.49 8.93 0.29
CA SER A 101 -7.38 8.25 -1.00
C SER A 101 -7.89 6.80 -1.03
N TYR A 102 -8.18 6.18 0.12
CA TYR A 102 -8.73 4.82 0.22
C TYR A 102 -10.24 4.74 0.12
N SER A 103 -10.93 5.85 -0.11
CA SER A 103 -12.36 5.78 -0.41
C SER A 103 -12.56 4.89 -1.64
N PRO A 104 -13.13 3.67 -1.50
CA PRO A 104 -13.31 2.80 -2.63
C PRO A 104 -14.28 3.54 -3.56
N PRO A 105 -13.94 3.81 -4.83
CA PRO A 105 -14.73 4.67 -5.71
C PRO A 105 -16.15 4.14 -5.99
N LEU A 106 -16.47 2.93 -5.50
CA LEU A 106 -17.67 2.18 -5.85
C LEU A 106 -18.53 1.79 -4.65
N ILE A 107 -18.11 2.05 -3.40
CA ILE A 107 -19.01 1.91 -2.26
C ILE A 107 -19.38 3.32 -1.84
N LEU A 108 -20.55 3.73 -2.32
CA LEU A 108 -21.22 4.97 -2.01
C LEU A 108 -20.81 5.50 -0.63
N LYS A 109 -20.39 6.77 -0.57
CA LYS A 109 -20.63 7.61 0.61
C LYS A 109 -22.15 7.69 0.81
N SER A 110 -22.80 6.58 1.14
CA SER A 110 -24.10 6.63 1.76
C SER A 110 -23.80 7.17 3.14
N ASN A 111 -24.21 8.41 3.38
CA ASN A 111 -24.40 8.93 4.72
C ASN A 111 -25.21 7.87 5.51
N ALA A 112 -24.53 6.98 6.22
CA ALA A 112 -25.01 6.52 7.50
C ALA A 112 -24.76 7.75 8.39
N LEU A 113 -25.70 8.68 8.56
CA LEU A 113 -26.98 8.44 9.23
C LEU A 113 -26.86 7.33 10.29
N LEU A 114 -25.78 7.38 11.06
CA LEU A 114 -25.92 7.23 12.50
C LEU A 114 -26.86 8.36 12.92
N LYS A 115 -28.03 7.98 13.44
CA LYS A 115 -28.90 8.91 14.15
C LYS A 115 -28.14 9.59 15.27
#